data_AF-A0A1H8C9B4-F1
#
_entry.id   AF-A0A1H8C9B4-F1
#
_cell.length_a   1.000
_cell.length_b   1.000
_cell.length_c   1.000
_cell.angle_alpha   90.00
_cell.angle_beta   90.00
_cell.angle_gamma   90.00
#
_symmetry.space_group_name_H-M   'P 1'
#
loop_
_entity.id
_entity.type
_entity.pdbx_description
1 polymer ?
#
loop_
_entity_poly.entity_id
_entity_poly.type
_entity_poly.pdbx_seq_one_letter_code
_entity_poly.pdbx_strand_id
1 'polypeptide(L)'
;MEVEPLLKQVSPDTVLGREFLSETAAMLRLAVWMAYDTGRHGLAQRYMVKALMLAREAGNRMLGGRILAGMSHQANYLGHYGAAVNLARAARMGADGAATPTAMALFHAMEARALASQGDEARALGEAEPWFERRVPEDDPV
;
A
#
# COMPACT_ATOMS: atom_id res chain seq x y z
N MET A 1 -4.97 -3.79 21.54
CA MET A 1 -3.90 -2.81 21.79
C MET A 1 -4.43 -1.44 21.41
N GLU A 2 -4.91 -0.69 22.40
CA GLU A 2 -5.66 0.55 22.21
C GLU A 2 -4.70 1.75 22.37
N VAL A 3 -3.92 2.05 21.33
CA VAL A 3 -2.98 3.19 21.28
C VAL A 3 -3.66 4.52 20.93
N GLU A 4 -4.99 4.50 20.79
CA GLU A 4 -5.82 5.63 20.34
C GLU A 4 -5.73 6.87 21.24
N PRO A 5 -5.58 6.77 22.58
CA PRO A 5 -5.40 7.95 23.43
C PRO A 5 -4.04 8.63 23.25
N LEU A 6 -2.99 7.87 22.93
CA LEU A 6 -1.63 8.39 22.74
C LEU A 6 -1.51 9.11 21.40
N LEU A 7 -2.16 8.60 20.34
CA LEU A 7 -2.14 9.23 19.02
C LEU A 7 -2.67 10.66 19.03
N LYS A 8 -3.66 10.99 19.88
CA LYS A 8 -4.21 12.34 19.99
C LYS A 8 -3.22 13.37 20.57
N GLN A 9 -2.15 12.92 21.22
CA GLN A 9 -1.14 13.80 21.82
C GLN A 9 0.10 13.97 20.92
N VAL A 10 0.15 13.28 19.79
CA VAL A 10 1.28 13.34 18.88
C VAL A 10 1.06 14.48 17.89
N SER A 11 1.91 15.49 17.93
CA SER A 11 1.88 16.58 16.95
C SER A 11 2.59 16.14 15.65
N PRO A 12 1.89 16.14 14.50
CA PRO A 12 2.50 15.84 13.20
C PRO A 12 3.44 16.95 12.70
N ASP A 13 3.47 18.09 13.37
CA ASP A 13 4.35 19.21 13.02
C ASP A 13 5.80 18.97 13.48
N THR A 14 6.00 18.08 14.46
CA THR A 14 7.32 17.69 14.95
C THR A 14 7.92 16.52 14.17
N VAL A 15 9.26 16.46 14.09
CA VAL A 15 9.96 15.32 13.46
C VAL A 15 9.60 14.01 14.18
N LEU A 16 9.72 14.00 15.51
CA LEU A 16 9.40 12.85 16.34
C LEU A 16 7.95 12.38 16.18
N GLY A 17 7.00 13.32 16.06
CA GLY A 17 5.60 12.97 15.85
C GLY A 17 5.34 12.31 14.50
N ARG A 18 5.96 12.81 13.42
CA ARG A 18 5.88 12.16 12.10
C ARG A 18 6.50 10.77 12.09
N GLU A 19 7.63 10.59 12.77
CA GLU A 19 8.26 9.27 12.93
C GLU A 19 7.36 8.31 13.69
N PHE A 20 6.82 8.73 14.84
CA PHE A 20 5.90 7.90 15.63
C PHE A 20 4.65 7.49 14.85
N LEU A 21 4.04 8.43 14.12
CA LEU A 21 2.88 8.16 13.27
C LEU A 21 3.25 7.19 12.12
N SER A 22 4.43 7.36 11.50
CA SER A 22 4.93 6.45 10.46
C SER A 22 5.13 5.04 10.98
N GLU A 23 5.78 4.87 12.14
CA GLU A 23 6.03 3.55 12.74
C GLU A 23 4.72 2.89 13.17
N THR A 24 3.79 3.65 13.74
CA THR A 24 2.46 3.13 14.11
C THR A 24 1.70 2.65 12.86
N ALA A 25 1.77 3.41 11.76
CA ALA A 25 1.18 3.01 10.49
C ALA A 25 1.85 1.73 9.93
N ALA A 26 3.17 1.61 10.04
CA ALA A 26 3.91 0.42 9.62
C ALA A 26 3.53 -0.82 10.46
N MET A 27 3.38 -0.67 11.79
CA MET A 27 2.91 -1.75 12.67
C MET A 27 1.49 -2.18 12.33
N LEU A 28 0.57 -1.23 12.10
CA LEU A 28 -0.80 -1.55 11.67
C LEU A 28 -0.80 -2.31 10.34
N ARG A 29 0.07 -1.94 9.39
CA ARG A 29 0.22 -2.67 8.12
C ARG A 29 0.69 -4.11 8.32
N LEU A 30 1.49 -4.41 9.34
CA LEU A 30 1.82 -5.81 9.68
C LEU A 30 0.60 -6.55 10.24
N ALA A 31 -0.18 -5.89 11.10
CA ALA A 31 -1.43 -6.46 11.63
C ALA A 31 -2.51 -6.70 10.57
N VAL A 32 -2.50 -5.91 9.49
CA VAL A 32 -3.34 -6.12 8.31
C VAL A 32 -3.10 -7.50 7.70
N TRP A 33 -1.84 -7.91 7.49
CA TRP A 33 -1.54 -9.21 6.88
C TRP A 33 -1.99 -10.36 7.77
N MET A 34 -1.77 -10.28 9.08
CA MET A 34 -2.30 -11.27 10.01
C MET A 34 -3.84 -11.38 9.96
N ALA A 35 -4.55 -10.26 9.90
CA ALA A 35 -6.01 -10.26 9.76
C ALA A 35 -6.47 -10.80 8.39
N TYR A 36 -5.72 -10.50 7.33
CA TYR A 36 -5.99 -10.98 5.98
C TYR A 36 -5.82 -12.50 5.89
N ASP A 37 -4.70 -13.04 6.36
CA ASP A 37 -4.33 -14.45 6.28
C ASP A 37 -5.28 -15.33 7.10
N THR A 38 -5.89 -14.76 8.15
CA THR A 38 -6.92 -15.41 8.97
C THR A 38 -8.35 -15.22 8.42
N GLY A 39 -8.50 -14.70 7.20
CA GLY A 39 -9.78 -14.50 6.52
C GLY A 39 -10.64 -13.35 7.08
N ARG A 40 -10.11 -12.53 7.99
CA ARG A 40 -10.82 -11.41 8.63
C ARG A 40 -10.72 -10.15 7.76
N HIS A 41 -11.12 -10.23 6.50
CA HIS A 41 -10.93 -9.18 5.48
C HIS A 41 -11.56 -7.82 5.86
N GLY A 42 -12.71 -7.81 6.53
CA GLY A 42 -13.31 -6.56 7.03
C GLY A 42 -12.49 -5.90 8.14
N LEU A 43 -11.80 -6.68 8.98
CA LEU A 43 -10.87 -6.15 9.98
C LEU A 43 -9.60 -5.63 9.30
N ALA A 44 -9.05 -6.39 8.36
CA ALA A 44 -7.90 -5.97 7.56
C ALA A 44 -8.16 -4.62 6.89
N GLN A 45 -9.34 -4.43 6.26
CA GLN A 45 -9.70 -3.15 5.64
C GLN A 45 -9.75 -1.99 6.64
N ARG A 46 -10.33 -2.18 7.84
CA ARG A 46 -10.34 -1.15 8.89
C ARG A 46 -8.92 -0.76 9.33
N TYR A 47 -8.03 -1.74 9.48
CA TYR A 47 -6.63 -1.47 9.81
C TYR A 47 -5.88 -0.78 8.67
N MET A 48 -6.13 -1.14 7.41
CA MET A 48 -5.56 -0.45 6.25
C MET A 48 -6.00 1.02 6.21
N VAL A 49 -7.29 1.32 6.43
CA VAL A 49 -7.79 2.70 6.49
C VAL A 49 -7.11 3.49 7.61
N LYS A 50 -6.98 2.90 8.81
CA LYS A 50 -6.30 3.56 9.94
C LYS A 50 -4.82 3.78 9.66
N ALA A 51 -4.11 2.80 9.10
CA ALA A 51 -2.72 2.93 8.72
C ALA A 51 -2.52 4.02 7.65
N LEU A 52 -3.42 4.11 6.66
CA LEU A 52 -3.33 5.09 5.59
C LEU A 52 -3.51 6.53 6.11
N MET A 53 -4.45 6.74 7.04
CA MET A 53 -4.64 8.04 7.68
C MET A 53 -3.37 8.48 8.43
N LEU A 54 -2.78 7.58 9.21
CA LEU A 54 -1.55 7.87 9.96
C LEU A 54 -0.35 8.13 9.04
N ALA A 55 -0.19 7.34 7.97
CA ALA A 55 0.87 7.57 6.99
C ALA A 55 0.73 8.93 6.29
N ARG A 56 -0.51 9.35 5.99
CA ARG A 56 -0.80 10.66 5.42
C ARG A 56 -0.47 11.78 6.41
N GLU A 57 -0.89 11.63 7.65
CA GLU A 57 -0.63 12.61 8.72
C GLU A 57 0.87 12.75 9.02
N ALA A 58 1.62 11.65 8.92
CA ALA A 58 3.07 11.64 9.00
C ALA A 58 3.80 12.24 7.78
N GLY A 59 3.10 12.49 6.67
CA GLY A 59 3.71 12.85 5.39
C GLY A 59 4.50 11.71 4.72
N ASN A 60 4.33 10.47 5.16
CA ASN A 60 5.04 9.31 4.65
C ASN A 60 4.37 8.74 3.40
N ARG A 61 4.60 9.41 2.27
CA ARG A 61 4.01 9.08 0.96
C ARG A 61 4.34 7.66 0.48
N MET A 62 5.57 7.20 0.71
CA MET A 62 6.00 5.84 0.42
C MET A 62 5.11 4.81 1.14
N LEU A 63 4.98 4.96 2.46
CA LEU A 63 4.19 4.03 3.28
C LEU A 63 2.71 4.06 2.88
N GLY A 64 2.18 5.25 2.59
CA GLY A 64 0.84 5.42 2.03
C GLY A 64 0.64 4.62 0.75
N GLY A 65 1.60 4.69 -0.18
CA GLY A 65 1.60 3.88 -1.41
C GLY A 65 1.57 2.37 -1.13
N ARG A 66 2.42 1.89 -0.21
CA ARG A 66 2.43 0.46 0.18
C ARG A 66 1.11 -0.02 0.79
N ILE A 67 0.43 0.83 1.56
CA ILE A 67 -0.88 0.51 2.15
C ILE A 67 -1.94 0.44 1.04
N LEU A 68 -1.96 1.40 0.12
CA LEU A 68 -2.87 1.39 -1.04
C LEU A 68 -2.65 0.17 -1.94
N ALA A 69 -1.40 -0.25 -2.15
CA ALA A 69 -1.08 -1.48 -2.87
C ALA A 69 -1.64 -2.73 -2.16
N GLY A 70 -1.57 -2.79 -0.82
CA GLY A 70 -2.23 -3.84 -0.04
C GLY A 70 -3.76 -3.80 -0.15
N MET A 71 -4.36 -2.62 -0.17
CA MET A 71 -5.81 -2.48 -0.42
C MET A 71 -6.18 -2.94 -1.84
N SER A 72 -5.34 -2.64 -2.85
CA SER A 72 -5.50 -3.15 -4.21
C SER A 72 -5.47 -4.67 -4.24
N HIS A 73 -4.48 -5.29 -3.58
CA HIS A 73 -4.37 -6.73 -3.45
C HIS A 73 -5.65 -7.36 -2.88
N GLN A 74 -6.15 -6.84 -1.76
CA GLN A 74 -7.37 -7.36 -1.13
C GLN A 74 -8.61 -7.13 -2.01
N ALA A 75 -8.75 -5.96 -2.62
CA ALA A 75 -9.86 -5.68 -3.53
C ALA A 75 -9.87 -6.66 -4.72
N ASN A 76 -8.69 -6.97 -5.28
CA ASN A 76 -8.58 -7.94 -6.37
C ASN A 76 -8.97 -9.34 -5.92
N TYR A 77 -8.49 -9.78 -4.76
CA TYR A 77 -8.83 -11.10 -4.20
C TYR A 77 -10.33 -11.27 -3.96
N LEU A 78 -11.02 -10.20 -3.56
CA LEU A 78 -12.47 -10.21 -3.31
C LEU A 78 -13.32 -9.98 -4.57
N GLY A 79 -12.72 -9.93 -5.77
CA GLY A 79 -13.43 -9.75 -7.04
C GLY A 79 -13.79 -8.29 -7.37
N HIS A 80 -13.30 -7.32 -6.61
CA HIS A 80 -13.54 -5.89 -6.83
C HIS A 80 -12.47 -5.28 -7.74
N TYR A 81 -12.32 -5.80 -8.96
CA TYR A 81 -11.18 -5.50 -9.84
C TYR A 81 -11.04 -4.02 -10.20
N GLY A 82 -12.14 -3.32 -10.50
CA GLY A 82 -12.09 -1.88 -10.80
C GLY A 82 -11.58 -1.04 -9.61
N ALA A 83 -11.95 -1.43 -8.39
CA ALA A 83 -11.41 -0.79 -7.18
C ALA A 83 -9.91 -1.09 -7.00
N ALA A 84 -9.49 -2.32 -7.29
CA ALA A 84 -8.09 -2.71 -7.24
C ALA A 84 -7.23 -1.86 -8.20
N VAL A 85 -7.65 -1.69 -9.46
CA VAL A 85 -6.97 -0.82 -10.43
C VAL A 85 -6.81 0.60 -9.89
N ASN A 86 -7.90 1.18 -9.36
CA ASN A 86 -7.88 2.55 -8.84
C ASN A 86 -6.94 2.70 -7.63
N LEU A 87 -6.91 1.69 -6.74
CA LEU A 87 -6.03 1.69 -5.57
C LEU A 87 -4.56 1.55 -5.97
N ALA A 88 -4.23 0.70 -6.94
CA ALA A 88 -2.87 0.56 -7.46
C ALA A 88 -2.38 1.85 -8.13
N ARG A 89 -3.23 2.50 -8.94
CA ARG A 89 -2.94 3.83 -9.52
C ARG A 89 -2.72 4.88 -8.46
N ALA A 90 -3.58 4.91 -7.43
CA ALA A 90 -3.44 5.84 -6.32
C ALA A 90 -2.13 5.61 -5.55
N ALA A 91 -1.72 4.34 -5.36
CA ALA A 91 -0.43 4.01 -4.75
C ALA A 91 0.73 4.61 -5.55
N ARG A 92 0.74 4.40 -6.87
CA ARG A 92 1.75 4.90 -7.79
C ARG A 92 1.82 6.43 -7.81
N MET A 93 0.69 7.10 -8.04
CA MET A 93 0.64 8.56 -8.12
C MET A 93 0.94 9.21 -6.78
N GLY A 94 0.43 8.66 -5.67
CA GLY A 94 0.62 9.22 -4.34
C GLY A 94 2.05 9.09 -3.81
N ALA A 95 2.79 8.07 -4.25
CA ALA A 95 4.16 7.83 -3.86
C ALA A 95 5.20 8.37 -4.86
N ASP A 96 4.79 8.98 -5.97
CA ASP A 96 5.74 9.46 -6.99
C ASP A 96 6.79 10.43 -6.42
N GLY A 97 8.05 10.22 -6.78
CA GLY A 97 9.22 10.92 -6.23
C GLY A 97 9.55 10.64 -4.75
N ALA A 98 8.72 9.89 -4.01
CA ALA A 98 9.04 9.31 -2.69
C ALA A 98 9.29 7.79 -2.76
N ALA A 99 8.78 7.19 -3.84
CA ALA A 99 8.99 5.86 -4.40
C ALA A 99 10.46 5.36 -4.37
N THR A 100 10.76 4.20 -3.81
CA THR A 100 11.93 3.42 -4.25
C THR A 100 11.55 2.72 -5.56
N PRO A 101 12.51 2.39 -6.42
CA PRO A 101 12.23 1.65 -7.65
C PRO A 101 11.45 0.35 -7.39
N THR A 102 11.83 -0.42 -6.37
CA THR A 102 11.15 -1.66 -5.98
C THR A 102 9.70 -1.42 -5.56
N ALA A 103 9.42 -0.37 -4.78
CA ALA A 103 8.05 -0.04 -4.38
C ALA A 103 7.21 0.41 -5.58
N MET A 104 7.78 1.19 -6.50
CA MET A 104 7.10 1.59 -7.74
C MET A 104 6.79 0.38 -8.63
N ALA A 105 7.74 -0.55 -8.78
CA ALA A 105 7.52 -1.79 -9.51
C ALA A 105 6.38 -2.63 -8.90
N LEU A 106 6.31 -2.71 -7.57
CA LEU A 106 5.18 -3.36 -6.89
C LEU A 106 3.85 -2.68 -7.23
N PHE A 107 3.78 -1.35 -7.26
CA PHE A 107 2.54 -0.64 -7.56
C PHE A 107 2.07 -0.89 -9.00
N HIS A 108 3.00 -0.90 -9.95
CA HIS A 108 2.73 -1.30 -11.34
C HIS A 108 2.29 -2.75 -11.45
N ALA A 109 2.94 -3.68 -10.74
CA ALA A 109 2.55 -5.08 -10.73
C ALA A 109 1.13 -5.29 -10.19
N MET A 110 0.73 -4.52 -9.16
CA MET A 110 -0.64 -4.55 -8.65
C MET A 110 -1.65 -3.99 -9.66
N GLU A 111 -1.31 -2.91 -10.38
CA GLU A 111 -2.15 -2.34 -11.44
C GLU A 111 -2.35 -3.35 -12.57
N ALA A 112 -1.26 -3.92 -13.08
CA ALA A 112 -1.27 -4.95 -14.12
C ALA A 112 -2.10 -6.18 -13.71
N ARG A 113 -1.88 -6.70 -12.49
CA ARG A 113 -2.67 -7.83 -11.96
C ARG A 113 -4.17 -7.52 -11.93
N ALA A 114 -4.52 -6.30 -11.50
CA ALA A 114 -5.91 -5.89 -11.40
C ALA A 114 -6.57 -5.73 -12.78
N LEU A 115 -5.84 -5.18 -13.75
CA LEU A 115 -6.28 -5.09 -15.14
C LEU A 115 -6.48 -6.47 -15.78
N ALA A 116 -5.53 -7.39 -15.58
CA ALA A 116 -5.66 -8.78 -16.05
C ALA A 116 -6.91 -9.44 -15.44
N SER A 117 -7.13 -9.26 -14.14
CA SER A 117 -8.29 -9.82 -13.44
C SER A 117 -9.62 -9.21 -13.90
N GLN A 118 -9.61 -8.00 -14.46
CA GLN A 118 -10.77 -7.35 -15.07
C GLN A 118 -11.07 -7.88 -16.51
N GLY A 119 -10.22 -8.76 -17.05
CA GLY A 119 -10.32 -9.25 -18.43
C GLY A 119 -9.58 -8.38 -19.45
N ASP A 120 -8.69 -7.48 -19.00
CA ASP A 120 -7.86 -6.62 -19.86
C ASP A 120 -6.39 -7.12 -19.85
N GLU A 121 -6.21 -8.36 -20.29
CA GLU A 121 -4.93 -9.10 -20.26
C GLU A 121 -3.86 -8.44 -21.13
N ALA A 122 -4.25 -7.82 -22.26
CA ALA A 122 -3.33 -7.11 -23.16
C ALA A 122 -2.73 -5.86 -22.50
N ARG A 123 -3.53 -5.12 -21.73
CA ARG A 123 -3.07 -3.95 -21.00
C ARG A 123 -2.20 -4.32 -19.79
N ALA A 124 -2.56 -5.41 -19.11
CA ALA A 124 -1.77 -5.94 -18.00
C ALA A 124 -0.34 -6.32 -18.42
N LEU A 125 -0.19 -6.97 -19.59
CA LEU A 125 1.13 -7.31 -20.13
C LEU A 125 1.93 -6.04 -20.48
N GLY A 126 1.34 -5.11 -21.22
CA GLY A 126 2.02 -3.89 -21.66
C GLY A 126 2.46 -2.95 -20.53
N GLU A 127 1.77 -2.95 -19.39
CA GLU A 127 2.14 -2.16 -18.21
C GLU A 127 3.21 -2.84 -17.33
N ALA A 128 3.30 -4.18 -17.33
CA ALA A 128 4.24 -4.93 -16.49
C ALA A 128 5.65 -5.07 -17.10
N GLU A 129 5.72 -5.21 -18.43
CA GLU A 129 6.96 -5.52 -19.17
C GLU A 129 8.09 -4.50 -18.95
N PRO A 130 7.87 -3.17 -19.00
CA PRO A 130 8.95 -2.19 -18.85
C PRO A 130 9.55 -2.14 -17.44
N TRP A 131 8.81 -2.60 -16.42
CA TRP A 131 9.28 -2.59 -15.02
C TRP A 131 9.99 -3.87 -14.65
N PHE A 132 9.58 -5.02 -15.21
CA PHE A 132 10.31 -6.27 -15.05
C PHE A 132 11.72 -6.17 -15.66
N GLU A 133 11.85 -5.55 -16.83
CA GLU A 133 13.14 -5.33 -17.49
C GLU A 133 14.10 -4.42 -16.72
N ARG A 134 13.57 -3.58 -15.82
CA ARG A 134 14.35 -2.61 -15.04
C ARG A 134 14.62 -3.07 -13.62
N ARG A 135 14.17 -4.27 -13.23
CA ARG A 135 14.38 -4.78 -11.88
C ARG A 135 15.87 -5.07 -11.64
N VAL A 136 16.37 -4.68 -10.47
CA VAL A 136 17.69 -5.08 -9.97
C VAL A 136 17.44 -6.09 -8.85
N PRO A 137 17.71 -7.39 -9.06
CA PRO A 137 17.41 -8.44 -8.07
C PRO A 137 18.10 -8.24 -6.71
N GLU A 138 19.17 -7.45 -6.69
CA GLU A 138 19.97 -7.12 -5.50
C GLU A 138 19.24 -6.14 -4.56
N ASP A 139 18.22 -5.43 -5.06
CA ASP A 139 17.35 -4.52 -4.30
C ASP A 139 16.05 -5.19 -3.81
N ASP A 140 15.91 -6.51 -4.00
CA ASP A 140 14.77 -7.27 -3.50
C ASP A 140 14.89 -7.37 -1.97
N PRO A 141 13.90 -6.87 -1.19
CA PRO A 141 13.96 -6.99 0.25
C PRO A 141 13.82 -8.46 0.65
N VAL A 142 14.72 -8.90 1.53
CA VAL A 142 14.54 -10.11 2.36
C VAL A 142 13.31 -10.01 3.26
#